data_AF-A0A1F9K5D4-F1
#
_entry.id   AF-A0A1F9K5D4-F1
#
_cell.length_a   1.000
_cell.length_b   1.000
_cell.length_c   1.000
_cell.angle_alpha   90.00
_cell.angle_beta   90.00
_cell.angle_gamma   90.00
#
_symmetry.space_group_name_H-M   'P 1'
#
loop_
_entity.id
_entity.type
_entity.pdbx_description
1 polymer ?
#
loop_
_entity_poly.entity_id
_entity_poly.type
_entity_poly.pdbx_seq_one_letter_code
_entity_poly.pdbx_strand_id
1 'polypeptide(L)'
;MGDYDMAVADNSFFYYTWGDNRDSNSFHANQPDVRFKKISIPVPFTFTDDPLTAQVTPVKAVHVTELRQDIDTLRSRNGLGAFTYTDPTLTVGATQVKTAHITELRTALNAVYDAQGKTQPTYTDPTITAGQTAIKKAHIEEIRSSVKAVE
;
A
#
# COMPACT_ATOMS: atom_id res chain seq x y z
N MET A 1 -27.28 29.28 3.37
CA MET A 1 -26.68 28.17 2.58
C MET A 1 -25.16 28.24 2.67
N GLY A 2 -24.56 28.14 3.86
CA GLY A 2 -23.08 28.21 3.95
C GLY A 2 -22.49 28.03 5.34
N ASP A 3 -23.29 27.62 6.31
CA ASP A 3 -22.94 27.49 7.72
C ASP A 3 -22.57 26.04 8.11
N TYR A 4 -22.97 25.04 7.33
CA TYR A 4 -22.69 23.62 7.58
C TYR A 4 -21.48 23.07 6.83
N ASP A 5 -20.92 23.87 5.91
CA ASP A 5 -19.78 23.45 5.10
C ASP A 5 -18.49 23.66 5.90
N MET A 6 -17.87 22.58 6.34
CA MET A 6 -16.59 22.62 7.05
C MET A 6 -15.60 21.70 6.34
N ALA A 7 -14.41 22.25 6.05
CA ALA A 7 -13.27 21.50 5.56
C ALA A 7 -12.18 21.49 6.62
N VAL A 8 -11.72 20.30 7.01
CA VAL A 8 -10.59 20.12 7.91
C VAL A 8 -9.72 18.98 7.41
N ALA A 9 -8.41 19.06 7.66
CA ALA A 9 -7.47 18.03 7.26
C ALA A 9 -6.55 17.65 8.42
N ASP A 10 -6.14 16.39 8.45
CA ASP A 10 -5.00 15.91 9.21
C ASP A 10 -3.93 15.33 8.26
N ASN A 11 -2.87 14.71 8.78
CA ASN A 11 -1.78 14.17 7.97
C ASN A 11 -2.16 12.93 7.13
N SER A 12 -3.37 12.38 7.32
CA SER A 12 -3.85 11.15 6.69
C SER A 12 -5.15 11.32 5.92
N PHE A 13 -5.95 12.35 6.24
CA PHE A 13 -7.30 12.51 5.72
C PHE A 13 -7.70 13.96 5.50
N PHE A 14 -8.49 14.17 4.44
CA PHE A 14 -9.32 15.36 4.27
C PHE A 14 -10.76 15.00 4.67
N TYR A 15 -11.34 15.83 5.51
CA TYR A 15 -12.71 15.71 5.99
C TYR A 15 -13.53 16.87 5.46
N TYR A 16 -14.67 16.55 4.88
CA TYR A 16 -15.59 17.55 4.39
C TYR A 16 -17.00 17.25 4.88
N THR A 17 -17.62 18.24 5.52
CA THR A 17 -19.06 18.25 5.76
C THR A 17 -19.72 19.19 4.77
N TRP A 18 -20.90 18.81 4.28
CA TRP A 18 -21.72 19.72 3.48
C TRP A 18 -23.20 19.55 3.79
N GLY A 19 -23.96 20.62 3.64
CA GLY A 19 -25.42 20.57 3.73
C GLY A 19 -26.07 20.13 2.42
N ASP A 20 -26.89 19.07 2.45
CA ASP A 20 -27.67 18.61 1.30
C ASP A 20 -29.15 18.98 1.45
N ASN A 21 -29.64 19.84 0.55
CA ASN A 21 -31.03 20.31 0.53
C ASN A 21 -31.91 19.56 -0.47
N ARG A 22 -31.40 18.50 -1.11
CA ARG A 22 -32.17 17.76 -2.13
C ARG A 22 -33.18 16.78 -1.55
N ASP A 23 -33.01 16.36 -0.29
CA ASP A 23 -33.80 15.31 0.37
C ASP A 23 -34.80 15.87 1.40
N SER A 24 -35.47 16.98 1.06
CA SER A 24 -36.49 17.57 1.94
C SER A 24 -37.64 16.59 2.19
N ASN A 25 -37.93 16.29 3.46
CA ASN A 25 -39.12 15.52 3.87
C ASN A 25 -40.19 16.44 4.46
N SER A 26 -41.44 15.97 4.49
CA SER A 26 -42.63 16.74 4.91
C SER A 26 -42.56 17.23 6.37
N PHE A 27 -41.67 16.67 7.20
CA PHE A 27 -41.48 17.08 8.59
C PHE A 27 -40.36 18.11 8.76
N HIS A 28 -39.47 18.28 7.77
CA HIS A 28 -38.30 19.16 7.82
C HIS A 28 -38.09 19.88 6.49
N ALA A 29 -39.09 20.65 6.06
CA ALA A 29 -39.11 21.34 4.76
C ALA A 29 -37.88 22.24 4.49
N ASN A 30 -37.21 22.73 5.55
CA ASN A 30 -36.12 23.70 5.48
C ASN A 30 -34.83 23.28 6.22
N GLN A 31 -34.69 22.01 6.63
CA GLN A 31 -33.45 21.56 7.29
C GLN A 31 -32.53 20.83 6.30
N PRO A 32 -31.30 21.31 6.06
CA PRO A 32 -30.30 20.55 5.31
C PRO A 32 -29.88 19.29 6.07
N ASP A 33 -29.75 18.16 5.37
CA ASP A 33 -29.03 17.00 5.89
C ASP A 33 -27.54 17.30 5.89
N VAL A 34 -26.87 17.13 7.03
CA VAL A 34 -25.40 17.25 7.09
C VAL A 34 -24.78 15.94 6.66
N ARG A 35 -24.05 15.97 5.54
CA ARG A 35 -23.33 14.82 5.01
C ARG A 35 -21.85 14.93 5.36
N PHE A 36 -21.18 13.79 5.47
CA PHE A 36 -19.75 13.71 5.80
C PHE A 36 -19.01 12.83 4.80
N LYS A 37 -17.89 13.33 4.30
CA LYS A 37 -16.95 12.57 3.47
C LYS A 37 -15.56 12.58 4.10
N LYS A 38 -15.01 11.38 4.27
CA LYS A 38 -13.60 11.14 4.59
C LYS A 38 -12.86 10.74 3.33
N ILE A 39 -11.79 11.46 2.99
CA ILE A 39 -10.95 11.23 1.82
C ILE A 39 -9.54 10.92 2.31
N SER A 40 -8.97 9.79 1.89
CA SER A 40 -7.60 9.42 2.29
C SER A 40 -6.57 10.23 1.52
N ILE A 41 -5.57 10.74 2.24
CA ILE A 41 -4.38 11.37 1.66
C ILE A 41 -3.30 10.29 1.59
N PRO A 42 -2.74 9.97 0.40
CA PRO A 42 -1.63 9.04 0.30
C PRO A 42 -0.41 9.63 1.00
N VAL A 43 0.05 8.97 2.07
CA VAL A 43 1.35 9.28 2.68
C VAL A 43 2.41 8.45 1.94
N PRO A 44 3.56 9.04 1.57
CA PRO A 44 4.64 8.31 0.90
C PRO A 44 5.15 7.15 1.76
N PHE A 45 5.44 6.02 1.12
CA PHE A 45 6.01 4.87 1.81
C PHE A 45 7.47 5.11 2.20
N THR A 46 7.79 4.79 3.46
CA THR A 46 9.14 4.90 4.03
C THR A 46 9.66 3.54 4.43
N PHE A 47 10.94 3.27 4.15
CA PHE A 47 11.54 1.96 4.38
C PHE A 47 12.68 2.02 5.38
N THR A 48 12.79 1.00 6.24
CA THR A 48 13.97 0.81 7.09
C THR A 48 15.21 0.54 6.24
N ASP A 49 16.36 1.10 6.64
CA ASP A 49 17.64 0.97 5.95
C ASP A 49 17.56 1.47 4.47
N ASP A 50 17.05 2.68 4.21
CA ASP A 50 17.01 3.31 2.86
C ASP A 50 18.13 4.38 2.70
N PRO A 51 19.08 4.25 1.75
CA PRO A 51 19.26 3.12 0.82
C PRO A 51 19.89 1.90 1.50
N LEU A 52 19.55 0.70 1.02
CA LEU A 52 20.16 -0.53 1.52
C LEU A 52 21.64 -0.50 1.12
N THR A 53 22.58 -0.59 2.07
CA THR A 53 24.01 -0.63 1.72
C THR A 53 24.45 -2.08 1.52
N ALA A 54 24.96 -2.38 0.32
CA ALA A 54 25.42 -3.71 -0.06
C ALA A 54 26.56 -4.18 0.86
N GLN A 55 26.60 -5.48 1.16
CA GLN A 55 27.58 -6.11 2.08
C GLN A 55 27.54 -5.67 3.56
N VAL A 56 26.68 -4.71 3.92
CA VAL A 56 26.51 -4.23 5.30
C VAL A 56 25.15 -4.62 5.88
N THR A 57 24.10 -4.65 5.04
CA THR A 57 22.74 -4.99 5.47
C THR A 57 22.30 -6.35 4.92
N PRO A 58 22.19 -7.40 5.77
CA PRO A 58 21.49 -8.62 5.36
C PRO A 58 20.02 -8.28 5.08
N VAL A 59 19.38 -8.97 4.14
CA VAL A 59 17.93 -8.85 3.93
C VAL A 59 17.23 -9.37 5.19
N LYS A 60 16.51 -8.49 5.87
CA LYS A 60 15.84 -8.77 7.14
C LYS A 60 14.35 -9.01 6.91
N ALA A 61 13.73 -9.75 7.83
CA ALA A 61 12.27 -9.90 7.86
C ALA A 61 11.53 -8.54 7.91
N VAL A 62 12.11 -7.52 8.56
CA VAL A 62 11.50 -6.16 8.60
C VAL A 62 11.26 -5.59 7.21
N HIS A 63 12.21 -5.74 6.27
CA HIS A 63 12.08 -5.19 4.92
C HIS A 63 10.93 -5.86 4.15
N VAL A 64 10.70 -7.15 4.38
CA VAL A 64 9.60 -7.90 3.76
C VAL A 64 8.27 -7.51 4.40
N THR A 65 8.23 -7.36 5.72
CA THR A 65 7.01 -6.96 6.44
C THR A 65 6.53 -5.56 6.01
N GLU A 66 7.44 -4.59 5.91
CA GLU A 66 7.14 -3.25 5.38
C GLU A 66 6.53 -3.33 3.98
N LEU A 67 7.19 -4.05 3.07
CA LEU A 67 6.69 -4.22 1.69
C LEU A 67 5.33 -4.90 1.61
N ARG A 68 5.04 -5.88 2.48
CA ARG A 68 3.70 -6.51 2.54
C ARG A 68 2.64 -5.49 2.94
N GLN A 69 2.90 -4.69 3.97
CA GLN A 69 1.97 -3.68 4.45
C GLN A 69 1.68 -2.61 3.39
N ASP A 70 2.71 -2.15 2.69
CA ASP A 70 2.58 -1.14 1.64
C ASP A 70 1.81 -1.70 0.44
N ILE A 71 2.14 -2.92 -0.01
CA ILE A 71 1.41 -3.58 -1.11
C ILE A 71 -0.04 -3.84 -0.72
N ASP A 72 -0.33 -4.31 0.49
CA ASP A 72 -1.71 -4.54 0.93
C ASP A 72 -2.52 -3.23 1.02
N THR A 73 -1.87 -2.13 1.43
CA THR A 73 -2.46 -0.79 1.37
C THR A 73 -2.80 -0.41 -0.07
N LEU A 74 -1.88 -0.63 -1.00
CA LEU A 74 -2.10 -0.36 -2.42
C LEU A 74 -3.21 -1.21 -3.01
N ARG A 75 -3.25 -2.49 -2.67
CA ARG A 75 -4.33 -3.39 -3.08
C ARG A 75 -5.68 -2.85 -2.63
N SER A 76 -5.81 -2.45 -1.37
CA SER A 76 -7.04 -1.85 -0.85
C SER A 76 -7.41 -0.55 -1.56
N ARG A 77 -6.45 0.34 -1.85
CA ARG A 77 -6.69 1.60 -2.58
C ARG A 77 -7.19 1.36 -4.01
N ASN A 78 -6.77 0.27 -4.63
CA ASN A 78 -7.13 -0.10 -6.00
C ASN A 78 -8.28 -1.13 -6.05
N GLY A 79 -9.02 -1.33 -4.96
CA GLY A 79 -10.21 -2.19 -4.92
C GLY A 79 -9.93 -3.69 -4.99
N LEU A 80 -8.68 -4.11 -4.77
CA LEU A 80 -8.27 -5.51 -4.75
C LEU A 80 -8.45 -6.11 -3.34
N GLY A 81 -8.80 -7.39 -3.28
CA GLY A 81 -8.82 -8.14 -2.02
C GLY A 81 -7.43 -8.31 -1.41
N ALA A 82 -7.38 -8.58 -0.10
CA ALA A 82 -6.12 -8.86 0.61
C ALA A 82 -5.36 -10.03 -0.03
N PHE A 83 -4.03 -9.93 -0.10
CA PHE A 83 -3.20 -11.03 -0.60
C PHE A 83 -3.00 -12.07 0.49
N THR A 84 -3.08 -13.36 0.16
CA THR A 84 -2.82 -14.46 1.09
C THR A 84 -1.35 -14.88 0.99
N TYR A 85 -0.56 -14.48 1.98
CA TYR A 85 0.85 -14.89 2.09
C TYR A 85 0.97 -16.26 2.74
N THR A 86 1.87 -17.11 2.23
CA THR A 86 2.08 -18.48 2.74
C THR A 86 2.58 -18.48 4.18
N ASP A 87 3.55 -17.62 4.49
CA ASP A 87 4.04 -17.40 5.85
C ASP A 87 3.44 -16.08 6.36
N PRO A 88 2.27 -16.07 7.04
CA PRO A 88 1.56 -14.84 7.39
C PRO A 88 2.30 -13.99 8.42
N THR A 89 3.09 -14.62 9.30
CA THR A 89 3.82 -13.93 10.37
C THR A 89 5.32 -14.04 10.12
N LEU A 90 6.00 -12.89 10.00
CA LEU A 90 7.45 -12.78 9.93
C LEU A 90 7.96 -12.06 11.18
N THR A 91 8.71 -12.76 12.03
CA THR A 91 9.28 -12.20 13.26
C THR A 91 10.70 -11.71 12.99
N VAL A 92 10.96 -10.44 13.27
CA VAL A 92 12.29 -9.83 13.10
C VAL A 92 13.32 -10.57 13.96
N GLY A 93 14.43 -10.98 13.35
CA GLY A 93 15.51 -11.71 14.03
C GLY A 93 15.26 -13.21 14.22
N ALA A 94 14.07 -13.72 13.92
CA ALA A 94 13.75 -15.16 14.06
C ALA A 94 13.34 -15.82 12.74
N THR A 95 12.54 -15.14 11.91
CA THR A 95 12.10 -15.70 10.63
C THR A 95 13.14 -15.46 9.55
N GLN A 96 13.59 -16.55 8.90
CA GLN A 96 14.45 -16.46 7.73
C GLN A 96 13.64 -16.04 6.50
N VAL A 97 14.14 -15.04 5.76
CA VAL A 97 13.53 -14.61 4.50
C VAL A 97 13.78 -15.67 3.43
N LYS A 98 12.69 -16.09 2.77
CA LYS A 98 12.70 -17.12 1.72
C LYS A 98 12.47 -16.49 0.36
N THR A 99 12.91 -17.17 -0.70
CA THR A 99 12.64 -16.77 -2.09
C THR A 99 11.13 -16.72 -2.39
N ALA A 100 10.35 -17.55 -1.70
CA ALA A 100 8.89 -17.53 -1.75
C ALA A 100 8.32 -16.16 -1.36
N HIS A 101 8.83 -15.52 -0.30
CA HIS A 101 8.35 -14.20 0.13
C HIS A 101 8.56 -13.14 -0.96
N ILE A 102 9.69 -13.17 -1.65
CA ILE A 102 9.98 -12.23 -2.76
C ILE A 102 9.04 -12.47 -3.94
N THR A 103 8.79 -13.73 -4.28
CA THR A 103 7.91 -14.11 -5.39
C THR A 103 6.46 -13.72 -5.10
N GLU A 104 6.00 -13.91 -3.86
CA GLU A 104 4.69 -13.46 -3.39
C GLU A 104 4.55 -11.93 -3.48
N LEU A 105 5.55 -11.18 -3.01
CA LEU A 105 5.55 -9.71 -3.09
C LEU A 105 5.42 -9.23 -4.54
N ARG A 106 6.22 -9.79 -5.46
CA ARG A 106 6.14 -9.46 -6.90
C ARG A 106 4.76 -9.78 -7.48
N THR A 107 4.20 -10.93 -7.14
CA THR A 107 2.86 -11.35 -7.61
C THR A 107 1.78 -10.40 -7.09
N ALA A 108 1.82 -10.08 -5.79
CA ALA A 108 0.87 -9.18 -5.15
C ALA A 108 0.93 -7.76 -5.74
N LEU A 109 2.14 -7.28 -6.04
CA LEU A 109 2.38 -5.97 -6.65
C LEU A 109 1.96 -5.94 -8.13
N ASN A 110 2.23 -6.98 -8.91
CA ASN A 110 1.81 -7.05 -10.31
C ASN A 110 0.29 -6.88 -10.46
N ALA A 111 -0.50 -7.47 -9.57
CA ALA A 111 -1.94 -7.27 -9.56
C ALA A 111 -2.35 -5.81 -9.31
N VAL A 112 -1.58 -5.04 -8.53
CA VAL A 112 -1.80 -3.58 -8.35
C VAL A 112 -1.51 -2.84 -9.66
N TYR A 113 -0.42 -3.17 -10.34
CA TYR A 113 -0.09 -2.58 -11.64
C TYR A 113 -1.18 -2.86 -12.68
N ASP A 114 -1.68 -4.10 -12.73
CA ASP A 114 -2.78 -4.49 -13.61
C ASP A 114 -4.06 -3.70 -13.29
N ALA A 115 -4.39 -3.53 -12.01
CA ALA A 115 -5.55 -2.74 -11.58
C ALA A 115 -5.41 -1.24 -11.92
N GLN A 116 -4.19 -0.72 -11.95
CA GLN A 116 -3.89 0.65 -12.39
C GLN A 116 -3.77 0.80 -13.91
N GLY A 117 -3.81 -0.30 -14.68
CA GLY A 117 -3.57 -0.29 -16.13
C GLY A 117 -2.13 0.10 -16.51
N LYS A 118 -1.16 -0.10 -15.61
CA LYS A 118 0.27 0.20 -15.82
C LYS A 118 1.03 -1.06 -16.25
N THR A 119 2.07 -0.87 -17.05
CA THR A 119 3.01 -1.95 -17.40
C THR A 119 3.72 -2.47 -16.14
N GLN A 120 3.73 -3.79 -15.97
CA GLN A 120 4.35 -4.45 -14.83
C GLN A 120 5.87 -4.16 -14.73
N PRO A 121 6.44 -4.16 -13.51
CA PRO A 121 7.89 -4.01 -13.32
C PRO A 121 8.69 -5.12 -13.99
N THR A 122 9.82 -4.74 -14.60
CA THR A 122 10.83 -5.70 -15.06
C THR A 122 11.89 -5.87 -13.97
N TYR A 123 12.16 -7.11 -13.58
CA TYR A 123 13.16 -7.44 -12.56
C TYR A 123 14.43 -8.01 -13.19
N THR A 124 15.60 -7.67 -12.64
CA THR A 124 16.89 -8.17 -13.14
C THR A 124 16.96 -9.69 -13.14
N ASP A 125 16.50 -10.32 -12.05
CA ASP A 125 16.36 -11.78 -11.94
C ASP A 125 14.85 -12.12 -12.05
N PRO A 126 14.31 -12.44 -13.25
CA PRO A 126 12.87 -12.64 -13.43
C PRO A 126 12.39 -13.96 -12.81
N THR A 127 13.24 -14.99 -12.76
CA THR A 127 12.93 -16.28 -12.13
C THR A 127 13.72 -16.43 -10.83
N ILE A 128 13.01 -16.60 -9.70
CA ILE A 128 13.62 -16.85 -8.39
C ILE A 128 13.29 -18.28 -7.96
N THR A 129 14.26 -19.18 -8.08
CA THR A 129 14.09 -20.60 -7.73
C THR A 129 14.67 -20.86 -6.34
N ALA A 130 13.87 -21.47 -5.45
CA ALA A 130 14.32 -21.85 -4.11
C ALA A 130 15.54 -22.77 -4.18
N GLY A 131 16.57 -22.48 -3.39
CA GLY A 131 17.82 -23.25 -3.36
C GLY A 131 18.78 -23.00 -4.52
N GLN A 132 18.41 -22.17 -5.52
CA GLN A 132 19.30 -21.80 -6.64
C GLN A 132 19.59 -20.30 -6.67
N THR A 133 18.55 -19.47 -6.53
CA THR A 133 18.70 -18.02 -6.56
C THR A 133 18.97 -17.51 -5.15
N ALA A 134 20.16 -16.94 -4.93
CA ALA A 134 20.45 -16.21 -3.70
C ALA A 134 19.62 -14.92 -3.63
N ILE A 135 19.03 -14.64 -2.46
CA ILE A 135 18.28 -13.39 -2.24
C ILE A 135 19.28 -12.24 -2.17
N LYS A 136 19.18 -11.30 -3.10
CA LYS A 136 20.07 -10.15 -3.19
C LYS A 136 19.35 -8.90 -2.69
N LYS A 137 20.15 -7.96 -2.20
CA LYS A 137 19.73 -6.58 -1.91
C LYS A 137 18.92 -5.97 -3.07
N ALA A 138 19.38 -6.20 -4.31
CA ALA A 138 18.74 -5.71 -5.52
C ALA A 138 17.28 -6.13 -5.63
N HIS A 139 16.91 -7.35 -5.21
CA HIS A 139 15.52 -7.81 -5.28
C HIS A 139 14.59 -6.97 -4.39
N ILE A 140 15.06 -6.54 -3.22
CA ILE A 140 14.28 -5.69 -2.32
C ILE A 140 14.22 -4.26 -2.85
N GLU A 141 15.33 -3.70 -3.33
CA GLU A 141 15.35 -2.34 -3.89
C GLU A 141 14.44 -2.21 -5.11
N GLU A 142 14.49 -3.18 -6.03
CA GLU A 142 13.61 -3.19 -7.22
C GLU A 142 12.13 -3.17 -6.81
N ILE A 143 11.74 -3.94 -5.78
CA ILE A 143 10.36 -3.96 -5.29
C ILE A 143 10.02 -2.63 -4.58
N ARG A 144 10.91 -2.07 -3.75
CA ARG A 144 10.71 -0.75 -3.12
C ARG A 144 10.50 0.35 -4.15
N SER A 145 11.34 0.40 -5.19
CA SER A 145 11.20 1.35 -6.30
C SER A 145 9.90 1.15 -7.06
N SER A 146 9.49 -0.11 -7.28
CA SER A 146 8.22 -0.41 -7.95
C SER A 146 7.02 0.01 -7.10
N VAL A 147 7.03 -0.25 -5.79
CA VAL A 147 5.99 0.20 -4.85
C VAL A 147 5.85 1.73 -4.88
N LYS A 148 6.97 2.47 -4.76
CA LYS A 148 6.97 3.95 -4.84
C LYS A 148 6.42 4.48 -6.17
N ALA A 149 6.53 3.73 -7.27
CA ALA A 149 6.03 4.16 -8.58
C ALA A 149 4.50 4.02 -8.76
N VAL A 150 3.83 3.32 -7.86
CA VAL A 150 2.38 3.06 -7.92
C VAL A 150 1.62 3.49 -6.67
N GLU A 151 2.28 4.21 -5.76
CA GLU A 151 1.70 4.63 -4.47
C GLU A 151 0.52 5.60 -4.53
#